data_AF-A0A7J8WBK2-F1
#
_entry.id   AF-A0A7J8WBK2-F1
#
_cell.length_a   1.000
_cell.length_b   1.000
_cell.length_c   1.000
_cell.angle_alpha   90.00
_cell.angle_beta   90.00
_cell.angle_gamma   90.00
#
_symmetry.space_group_name_H-M   'P 1'
#
loop_
_entity.id
_entity.type
_entity.pdbx_description
1 polymer ?
#
loop_
_entity_poly.entity_id
_entity_poly.type
_entity_poly.pdbx_seq_one_letter_code
_entity_poly.pdbx_strand_id
1 'polypeptide(L)'
;MAVSSSLILSPLHFNFIANNKDINKNLSFLSANPLIFNISSKPTNINKGSSIVLCSYKSGSGLTAEDKRVLRERYGFDPNEYISEAKNERIKEGKKQGKGKEVVAEEEAKVHRTAHKLLQVLGGKAKRKKLLSPKGMDVRPMMEVVKGAAFDILQAADGCPASLRPGRWLDLYSGTGSVGIEAISRGCSEAHFVEMDPWVVSNVLRPNLEWTGFLDASVIHPVRVETFLEQADRFAGNGPFDYISVTPPYTQVDYGMLMSQISKSPLVGENTFIVVEYPLRTDMLDSCGCLVKIKDRRFGRTHLAIYGPKWAQKKRKSDKTLQNTT
;
A
#
# COMPACT_ATOMS: atom_id res chain seq x y z
N MET A 1 -59.29 -50.46 -10.66
CA MET A 1 -58.58 -50.48 -9.38
C MET A 1 -58.34 -49.03 -8.98
N ALA A 2 -59.37 -48.39 -8.41
CA ALA A 2 -59.48 -48.10 -6.97
C ALA A 2 -58.42 -47.07 -6.53
N VAL A 3 -58.72 -45.76 -6.66
CA VAL A 3 -59.20 -44.80 -5.62
C VAL A 3 -58.14 -44.51 -4.54
N SER A 4 -57.95 -43.33 -3.95
CA SER A 4 -58.36 -41.92 -4.12
C SER A 4 -57.86 -41.25 -2.83
N SER A 5 -57.49 -39.96 -2.86
CA SER A 5 -57.74 -38.99 -1.76
C SER A 5 -57.02 -39.21 -0.41
N SER A 6 -56.76 -38.26 0.49
CA SER A 6 -56.91 -36.81 0.60
C SER A 6 -56.57 -36.45 2.07
N LEU A 7 -56.05 -35.24 2.31
CA LEU A 7 -56.41 -34.32 3.41
C LEU A 7 -55.84 -34.45 4.85
N ILE A 8 -55.33 -33.28 5.30
CA ILE A 8 -55.52 -32.58 6.60
C ILE A 8 -54.78 -33.14 7.84
N LEU A 9 -53.90 -32.32 8.47
CA LEU A 9 -54.14 -31.63 9.77
C LEU A 9 -52.88 -30.84 10.23
N SER A 10 -53.04 -29.53 10.48
CA SER A 10 -52.31 -28.74 11.49
C SER A 10 -53.37 -28.28 12.53
N PRO A 11 -53.10 -27.52 13.63
CA PRO A 11 -51.85 -27.11 14.32
C PRO A 11 -51.93 -27.23 15.88
N LEU A 12 -50.81 -27.14 16.60
CA LEU A 12 -50.71 -26.78 18.05
C LEU A 12 -49.30 -26.21 18.26
N HIS A 13 -48.99 -24.93 18.51
CA HIS A 13 -49.44 -23.93 19.49
C HIS A 13 -49.13 -24.32 20.95
N PHE A 14 -48.06 -23.73 21.51
CA PHE A 14 -48.02 -23.33 22.92
C PHE A 14 -47.12 -22.10 23.11
N ASN A 15 -47.76 -21.00 23.49
CA ASN A 15 -47.18 -19.77 24.00
C ASN A 15 -46.75 -19.97 25.47
N PHE A 16 -45.74 -19.22 25.92
CA PHE A 16 -45.73 -18.75 27.31
C PHE A 16 -45.47 -17.24 27.35
N ILE A 17 -46.43 -16.54 27.96
CA ILE A 17 -46.47 -15.12 28.26
C ILE A 17 -46.26 -14.96 29.78
N ALA A 18 -45.42 -14.00 30.17
CA ALA A 18 -45.55 -13.14 31.36
C ALA A 18 -44.42 -12.09 31.24
N ASN A 19 -44.59 -10.78 31.02
CA ASN A 19 -45.51 -9.75 31.51
C ASN A 19 -45.42 -9.47 33.01
N ASN A 20 -44.62 -8.47 33.39
CA ASN A 20 -45.01 -7.25 34.15
C ASN A 20 -43.73 -6.47 34.50
N LYS A 21 -43.53 -5.24 34.01
CA LYS A 21 -44.10 -3.95 34.42
C LYS A 21 -43.68 -3.49 35.83
N ASP A 22 -43.08 -2.29 35.80
CA ASP A 22 -43.29 -1.14 36.68
C ASP A 22 -42.20 -0.71 37.68
N ILE A 23 -42.08 0.62 37.75
CA ILE A 23 -41.65 1.49 38.86
C ILE A 23 -40.24 2.10 38.77
N ASN A 24 -40.22 3.28 38.13
CA ASN A 24 -39.93 4.60 38.71
C ASN A 24 -38.55 4.96 39.32
N LYS A 25 -38.11 6.15 38.86
CA LYS A 25 -37.66 7.32 39.65
C LYS A 25 -36.16 7.45 40.04
N ASN A 26 -35.57 8.44 39.36
CA ASN A 26 -35.02 9.70 39.90
C ASN A 26 -33.63 9.79 40.54
N LEU A 27 -33.03 10.97 40.25
CA LEU A 27 -32.04 11.75 41.00
C LEU A 27 -30.59 11.21 40.99
N SER A 28 -29.62 11.83 40.27
CA SER A 28 -28.96 13.15 40.43
C SER A 28 -27.72 13.13 41.33
N PHE A 29 -26.73 13.96 40.95
CA PHE A 29 -25.58 14.50 41.71
C PHE A 29 -24.17 13.89 41.51
N LEU A 30 -23.35 14.67 40.79
CA LEU A 30 -22.05 15.27 41.17
C LEU A 30 -20.98 14.43 41.90
N SER A 31 -19.81 14.29 41.26
CA SER A 31 -18.47 14.77 41.70
C SER A 31 -17.39 14.08 40.83
N ALA A 32 -16.58 14.81 40.06
CA ALA A 32 -15.35 15.50 40.44
C ALA A 32 -14.20 14.56 40.93
N ASN A 33 -13.34 14.22 39.97
CA ASN A 33 -11.86 14.34 40.03
C ASN A 33 -11.02 13.24 40.76
N PRO A 34 -9.68 13.20 40.56
CA PRO A 34 -9.00 12.18 39.75
C PRO A 34 -8.05 11.29 40.57
N LEU A 35 -7.65 10.12 40.06
CA LEU A 35 -6.51 9.38 40.63
C LEU A 35 -5.58 8.81 39.57
N ILE A 36 -4.37 9.37 39.61
CA ILE A 36 -3.10 8.80 39.18
C ILE A 36 -2.95 7.41 39.81
N PHE A 37 -2.62 6.40 39.02
CA PHE A 37 -1.88 5.24 39.53
C PHE A 37 -0.81 4.81 38.54
N ASN A 38 0.42 4.91 39.04
CA ASN A 38 1.65 4.39 38.49
C ASN A 38 1.82 2.98 39.07
N ILE A 39 1.87 1.92 38.26
CA ILE A 39 2.38 0.62 38.71
C ILE A 39 3.35 0.05 37.67
N SER A 40 4.58 0.01 38.15
CA SER A 40 5.73 -0.76 37.70
C SER A 40 5.45 -2.27 37.70
N SER A 41 5.81 -2.97 36.64
CA SER A 41 6.20 -4.38 36.72
C SER A 41 7.23 -4.72 35.64
N LYS A 42 8.45 -5.03 36.08
CA LYS A 42 9.54 -5.66 35.31
C LYS A 42 9.24 -7.16 35.04
N PRO A 43 10.00 -7.81 34.15
CA PRO A 43 9.44 -8.69 33.12
C PRO A 43 9.53 -10.18 33.45
N THR A 44 8.61 -10.97 32.88
CA THR A 44 8.79 -12.41 32.66
C THR A 44 8.83 -12.70 31.17
N ASN A 45 9.76 -13.58 30.82
CA ASN A 45 10.29 -13.78 29.49
C ASN A 45 9.56 -14.93 28.75
N ILE A 46 9.52 -14.82 27.42
CA ILE A 46 9.32 -15.85 26.38
C ILE A 46 7.91 -16.39 26.12
N ASN A 47 7.28 -15.88 25.05
CA ASN A 47 7.04 -16.70 23.86
C ASN A 47 6.90 -15.83 22.59
N LYS A 48 7.69 -16.15 21.56
CA LYS A 48 7.77 -15.46 20.27
C LYS A 48 6.49 -15.71 19.47
N GLY A 49 5.63 -14.71 19.38
CA GLY A 49 4.55 -14.60 18.40
C GLY A 49 4.63 -13.23 17.76
N SER A 50 4.65 -13.18 16.43
CA SER A 50 4.82 -11.99 15.59
C SER A 50 3.92 -10.84 16.05
N SER A 51 4.53 -9.75 16.48
CA SER A 51 3.83 -8.53 16.90
C SER A 51 3.27 -7.81 15.68
N ILE A 52 2.00 -8.06 15.37
CA ILE A 52 1.19 -7.15 14.55
C ILE A 52 1.07 -5.87 15.38
N VAL A 53 1.78 -4.81 15.00
CA VAL A 53 1.63 -3.49 15.58
C VAL A 53 0.38 -2.86 14.97
N LEU A 54 -0.79 -3.22 15.51
CA LEU A 54 -2.05 -2.55 15.21
C LEU A 54 -2.11 -1.26 16.06
N CYS A 55 -1.67 -0.14 15.48
CA CYS A 55 -1.83 1.16 16.10
C CYS A 55 -3.08 1.82 15.50
N SER A 56 -4.25 1.60 16.12
CA SER A 56 -5.48 2.31 15.79
C SER A 56 -5.56 3.58 16.64
N TYR A 57 -5.41 4.75 16.01
CA TYR A 57 -5.79 6.02 16.61
C TYR A 57 -7.15 6.45 16.04
N LYS A 58 -8.10 6.74 16.92
CA LYS A 58 -9.42 7.24 16.52
C LYS A 58 -9.40 8.75 16.34
N SER A 59 -9.95 9.13 15.18
CA SER A 59 -10.67 10.35 14.80
C SER A 59 -9.93 11.68 14.71
N GLY A 60 -9.94 12.24 13.50
CA GLY A 60 -11.02 13.22 13.25
C GLY A 60 -10.61 14.66 13.03
N SER A 61 -9.43 14.95 12.49
CA SER A 61 -9.16 16.22 11.79
C SER A 61 -7.82 16.10 11.09
N GLY A 62 -7.72 16.55 9.83
CA GLY A 62 -6.42 16.61 9.16
C GLY A 62 -5.40 17.37 10.01
N LEU A 63 -4.11 17.02 9.88
CA LEU A 63 -3.02 17.58 10.68
C LEU A 63 -3.10 19.12 10.81
N THR A 64 -3.05 19.61 12.04
CA THR A 64 -3.03 21.04 12.34
C THR A 64 -1.76 21.69 11.81
N ALA A 65 -1.70 23.02 11.79
CA ALA A 65 -0.48 23.74 11.39
C ALA A 65 0.70 23.41 12.31
N GLU A 66 0.44 23.20 13.60
CA GLU A 66 1.44 22.82 14.60
C GLU A 66 1.89 21.37 14.42
N ASP A 67 0.96 20.43 14.19
CA ASP A 67 1.34 19.04 13.90
C ASP A 67 2.20 18.95 12.62
N LYS A 68 1.86 19.76 11.61
CA LYS A 68 2.67 19.87 10.39
C LYS A 68 4.05 20.45 10.69
N ARG A 69 4.17 21.43 11.58
CA ARG A 69 5.46 22.01 11.98
C ARG A 69 6.32 20.99 12.73
N VAL A 70 5.74 20.29 13.70
CA VAL A 70 6.42 19.23 14.46
C VAL A 70 6.88 18.10 13.54
N LEU A 71 6.03 17.66 12.60
CA LEU A 71 6.41 16.66 11.60
C LEU A 71 7.50 17.18 10.66
N ARG A 72 7.47 18.46 10.29
CA ARG A 72 8.51 19.08 9.46
C ARG A 72 9.85 19.10 10.18
N GLU A 73 9.88 19.52 11.44
CA GLU A 73 11.09 19.56 12.25
C GLU A 73 11.61 18.14 12.51
N ARG A 74 10.73 17.20 12.86
CA ARG A 74 11.07 15.79 13.14
C ARG A 74 11.67 15.07 11.93
N TYR A 75 11.18 15.33 10.72
CA TYR A 75 11.57 14.63 9.50
C TYR A 75 12.31 15.52 8.49
N GLY A 76 12.76 16.71 8.93
CA GLY A 76 13.52 17.67 8.15
C GLY A 76 12.79 18.22 6.92
N PHE A 77 11.45 18.28 6.87
CA PHE A 77 10.72 18.92 5.77
C PHE A 77 10.80 20.46 5.86
N ASP A 78 11.96 21.04 5.55
CA ASP A 78 12.13 22.48 5.41
C ASP A 78 11.75 22.93 3.97
N PRO A 79 10.77 23.84 3.79
CA PRO A 79 10.47 24.44 2.49
C PRO A 79 11.62 25.24 1.87
N ASN A 80 12.61 25.67 2.66
CA ASN A 80 13.67 26.59 2.26
C ASN A 80 15.02 25.92 1.94
N GLU A 81 15.13 24.59 2.01
CA GLU A 81 16.39 23.84 1.82
C GLU A 81 16.92 23.83 0.37
N TYR A 82 16.38 24.67 -0.53
CA TYR A 82 16.64 24.61 -1.97
C TYR A 82 17.18 25.91 -2.58
N ILE A 83 18.29 26.44 -2.04
CA ILE A 83 19.23 27.29 -2.80
C ILE A 83 20.66 27.04 -2.29
N SER A 84 21.31 25.96 -2.72
CA SER A 84 22.76 25.99 -2.97
C SER A 84 23.15 24.85 -3.90
N GLU A 85 23.68 25.25 -5.06
CA GLU A 85 24.19 24.35 -6.08
C GLU A 85 25.41 23.60 -5.56
N ALA A 86 25.43 22.28 -5.76
CA ALA A 86 26.55 21.42 -5.43
C ALA A 86 27.78 21.79 -6.28
N LYS A 87 28.80 22.39 -5.66
CA LYS A 87 30.16 22.45 -6.23
C LYS A 87 30.78 21.05 -6.18
N ASN A 88 31.03 20.49 -7.35
CA ASN A 88 31.86 19.30 -7.53
C ASN A 88 33.34 19.66 -7.33
N GLU A 89 33.94 19.23 -6.21
CA GLU A 89 35.41 19.20 -6.07
C GLU A 89 35.92 17.78 -6.32
N ARG A 90 36.71 17.65 -7.39
CA ARG A 90 37.42 16.41 -7.76
C ARG A 90 38.62 16.24 -6.82
N ILE A 91 38.62 15.20 -5.99
CA ILE A 91 39.80 14.79 -5.24
C ILE A 91 40.67 13.90 -6.16
N LYS A 92 41.94 14.29 -6.34
CA LYS A 92 42.98 13.54 -7.04
C LYS A 92 43.57 12.48 -6.13
N GLU A 93 43.60 11.22 -6.56
CA GLU A 93 44.34 10.14 -5.88
C GLU A 93 45.86 10.28 -6.12
N GLY A 94 46.62 10.41 -5.04
CA GLY A 94 48.07 10.30 -5.02
C GLY A 94 48.49 9.03 -4.29
N LYS A 95 49.16 8.11 -5.01
CA LYS A 95 49.82 6.92 -4.45
C LYS A 95 50.94 7.30 -3.48
N LYS A 96 50.95 6.72 -2.26
CA LYS A 96 52.19 6.34 -1.55
C LYS A 96 51.98 5.06 -0.74
N GLN A 97 52.94 4.14 -0.90
CA GLN A 97 53.09 2.87 -0.17
C GLN A 97 53.68 3.09 1.23
N GLY A 98 53.29 2.24 2.19
CA GLY A 98 53.98 2.17 3.49
C GLY A 98 53.34 1.22 4.51
N LYS A 99 53.87 -0.02 4.55
CA LYS A 99 54.00 -1.03 5.64
C LYS A 99 52.93 -1.17 6.74
N GLY A 100 52.56 -2.44 6.98
CA GLY A 100 51.43 -2.88 7.79
C GLY A 100 51.51 -2.66 9.31
N LYS A 101 50.34 -2.77 9.91
CA LYS A 101 50.11 -3.15 11.31
C LYS A 101 48.71 -3.77 11.46
N GLU A 102 48.67 -4.79 12.31
CA GLU A 102 47.60 -5.60 12.89
C GLU A 102 46.15 -5.46 12.40
N VAL A 103 45.60 -6.60 11.99
CA VAL A 103 44.19 -6.84 11.71
C VAL A 103 43.44 -6.92 13.05
N VAL A 104 42.89 -5.79 13.49
CA VAL A 104 41.70 -5.81 14.34
C VAL A 104 40.52 -5.85 13.37
N ALA A 105 39.64 -6.84 13.52
CA ALA A 105 38.42 -6.94 12.73
C ALA A 105 37.55 -5.72 13.03
N GLU A 106 37.69 -4.69 12.21
CA GLU A 106 36.77 -3.56 12.15
C GLU A 106 35.42 -4.13 11.66
N GLU A 107 34.46 -4.24 12.57
CA GLU A 107 33.05 -4.39 12.19
C GLU A 107 32.73 -3.27 11.19
N GLU A 108 32.41 -3.64 9.95
CA GLU A 108 32.05 -2.72 8.89
C GLU A 108 30.99 -1.73 9.40
N ALA A 109 31.41 -0.48 9.62
CA ALA A 109 30.53 0.58 10.05
C ALA A 109 29.42 0.73 8.99
N LYS A 110 28.20 0.29 9.32
CA LYS A 110 27.01 0.45 8.46
C LYS A 110 26.93 1.90 7.99
N VAL A 111 27.16 2.12 6.69
CA VAL A 111 27.00 3.43 6.05
C VAL A 111 25.68 4.03 6.50
N HIS A 112 25.73 5.20 7.13
CA HIS A 112 24.54 5.87 7.65
C HIS A 112 23.59 6.19 6.49
N ARG A 113 22.48 5.46 6.42
CA ARG A 113 21.45 5.67 5.38
C ARG A 113 20.77 7.01 5.63
N THR A 114 20.65 7.81 4.58
CA THR A 114 20.01 9.14 4.62
C THR A 114 18.85 9.19 3.63
N ALA A 115 17.96 10.18 3.78
CA ALA A 115 16.82 10.38 2.87
C ALA A 115 16.91 11.74 2.14
N HIS A 116 16.24 11.86 1.01
CA HIS A 116 16.12 13.08 0.21
C HIS A 116 14.66 13.29 -0.25
N LYS A 117 14.32 14.46 -0.80
CA LYS A 117 12.93 14.87 -1.13
C LYS A 117 12.69 15.15 -2.61
N LEU A 118 13.06 14.21 -3.48
CA LEU A 118 12.91 14.38 -4.93
C LEU A 118 11.56 13.90 -5.47
N LEU A 119 10.80 13.13 -4.69
CA LEU A 119 9.49 12.61 -5.08
C LEU A 119 8.36 13.54 -4.60
N GLN A 120 7.24 13.52 -5.31
CA GLN A 120 6.02 14.20 -4.86
C GLN A 120 4.74 13.45 -5.24
N VAL A 121 3.65 13.84 -4.59
CA VAL A 121 2.28 13.44 -4.95
C VAL A 121 1.79 14.28 -6.13
N LEU A 122 1.28 13.65 -7.19
CA LEU A 122 0.95 14.29 -8.46
C LEU A 122 -0.49 14.83 -8.50
N GLY A 123 -1.44 14.10 -7.92
CA GLY A 123 -2.87 14.37 -7.98
C GLY A 123 -3.58 14.17 -6.64
N GLY A 124 -4.86 14.54 -6.59
CA GLY A 124 -5.72 14.29 -5.44
C GLY A 124 -5.49 15.20 -4.22
N LYS A 125 -5.96 14.74 -3.05
CA LYS A 125 -6.00 15.50 -1.78
C LYS A 125 -4.62 15.95 -1.27
N ALA A 126 -3.58 15.16 -1.51
CA ALA A 126 -2.21 15.45 -1.08
C ALA A 126 -1.32 16.01 -2.21
N LYS A 127 -1.90 16.44 -3.34
CA LYS A 127 -1.17 16.95 -4.52
C LYS A 127 -0.09 17.98 -4.13
N ARG A 128 1.09 17.82 -4.75
CA ARG A 128 2.33 18.60 -4.55
C ARG A 128 3.04 18.41 -3.20
N LYS A 129 2.55 17.56 -2.28
CA LYS A 129 3.34 17.20 -1.10
C LYS A 129 4.59 16.43 -1.54
N LYS A 130 5.76 16.90 -1.09
CA LYS A 130 7.05 16.20 -1.27
C LYS A 130 7.10 14.96 -0.37
N LEU A 131 7.77 13.93 -0.85
CA LEU A 131 7.95 12.64 -0.16
C LEU A 131 9.44 12.38 0.06
N LEU A 132 9.76 11.80 1.20
CA LEU A 132 11.07 11.25 1.51
C LEU A 132 11.35 10.03 0.63
N SER A 133 12.61 9.88 0.25
CA SER A 133 13.13 8.75 -0.51
C SER A 133 14.54 8.40 -0.02
N PRO A 134 14.90 7.09 0.11
CA PRO A 134 16.25 6.69 0.49
C PRO A 134 17.31 7.25 -0.47
N LYS A 135 18.39 7.82 0.05
CA LYS A 135 19.56 8.28 -0.72
C LYS A 135 20.53 7.12 -0.97
N GLY A 136 21.14 7.08 -2.14
CA GLY A 136 22.24 6.15 -2.46
C GLY A 136 21.84 4.68 -2.57
N MET A 137 20.54 4.36 -2.58
CA MET A 137 20.08 3.03 -2.91
C MET A 137 20.03 2.85 -4.42
N ASP A 138 20.52 1.72 -4.94
CA ASP A 138 20.45 1.36 -6.36
C ASP A 138 19.03 0.93 -6.80
N VAL A 139 18.01 1.40 -6.07
CA VAL A 139 16.61 1.22 -6.44
C VAL A 139 16.07 2.53 -6.99
N ARG A 140 15.71 2.52 -8.26
CA ARG A 140 15.08 3.66 -8.91
C ARG A 140 13.60 3.67 -8.54
N PRO A 141 13.07 4.74 -7.91
CA PRO A 141 11.64 4.85 -7.71
C PRO A 141 10.90 4.93 -9.04
N MET A 142 9.64 4.47 -9.08
CA MET A 142 8.78 4.64 -10.26
C MET A 142 8.79 6.11 -10.69
N MET A 143 9.12 6.35 -11.96
CA MET A 143 9.22 7.71 -12.49
C MET A 143 7.88 8.43 -12.40
N GLU A 144 7.89 9.75 -12.11
CA GLU A 144 6.64 10.54 -12.03
C GLU A 144 5.79 10.45 -13.30
N VAL A 145 6.41 10.41 -14.48
CA VAL A 145 5.72 10.25 -15.77
C VAL A 145 5.05 8.87 -15.89
N VAL A 146 5.71 7.82 -15.41
CA VAL A 146 5.17 6.45 -15.42
C VAL A 146 4.03 6.35 -14.42
N LYS A 147 4.22 6.87 -13.20
CA LYS A 147 3.18 6.94 -12.16
C LYS A 147 1.96 7.73 -12.63
N GLY A 148 2.16 8.92 -13.19
CA GLY A 148 1.07 9.73 -13.75
C GLY A 148 0.29 8.98 -14.81
N ALA A 149 0.99 8.37 -15.79
CA ALA A 149 0.34 7.57 -16.81
C ALA A 149 -0.42 6.35 -16.26
N ALA A 150 0.10 5.69 -15.22
CA ALA A 150 -0.57 4.56 -14.57
C ALA A 150 -1.93 4.97 -14.01
N PHE A 151 -1.98 6.05 -13.22
CA PHE A 151 -3.23 6.55 -12.65
C PHE A 151 -4.19 7.10 -13.70
N ASP A 152 -3.69 7.73 -14.77
CA ASP A 152 -4.54 8.21 -15.86
C ASP A 152 -5.19 7.04 -16.62
N ILE A 153 -4.44 5.97 -16.89
CA ILE A 153 -4.98 4.78 -17.54
C ILE A 153 -5.96 4.05 -16.61
N LEU A 154 -5.64 3.90 -15.32
CA LEU A 154 -6.52 3.28 -14.33
C LEU A 154 -7.85 4.01 -14.24
N GLN A 155 -7.86 5.34 -14.01
CA GLN A 155 -9.09 6.13 -13.91
C GLN A 155 -9.94 6.02 -15.20
N ALA A 156 -9.30 6.00 -16.37
CA ALA A 156 -10.00 5.83 -17.64
C ALA A 156 -10.56 4.41 -17.85
N ALA A 157 -9.87 3.37 -17.35
CA ALA A 157 -10.28 1.97 -17.48
C ALA A 157 -11.36 1.60 -16.46
N ASP A 158 -11.28 2.19 -15.27
CA ASP A 158 -12.18 1.99 -14.14
C ASP A 158 -13.52 2.75 -14.31
N GLY A 159 -13.62 3.59 -15.34
CA GLY A 159 -14.85 4.32 -15.69
C GLY A 159 -15.07 5.61 -14.90
N CYS A 160 -14.15 5.99 -14.01
CA CYS A 160 -14.21 7.24 -13.26
C CYS A 160 -12.99 8.13 -13.58
N PRO A 161 -13.10 9.06 -14.56
CA PRO A 161 -11.95 9.86 -15.01
C PRO A 161 -11.50 10.92 -14.00
N ALA A 162 -12.34 11.26 -13.01
CA ALA A 162 -12.07 12.33 -12.05
C ALA A 162 -11.35 11.84 -10.78
N SER A 163 -11.50 10.57 -10.42
CA SER A 163 -10.98 9.99 -9.18
C SER A 163 -10.98 8.47 -9.28
N LEU A 164 -10.11 7.79 -8.54
CA LEU A 164 -10.27 6.36 -8.30
C LEU A 164 -11.52 6.09 -7.46
N ARG A 165 -12.14 4.93 -7.66
CA ARG A 165 -13.24 4.48 -6.81
C ARG A 165 -12.75 4.26 -5.38
N PRO A 166 -13.58 4.54 -4.36
CA PRO A 166 -13.33 4.09 -3.01
C PRO A 166 -13.10 2.58 -3.01
N GLY A 167 -12.05 2.14 -2.32
CA GLY A 167 -11.58 0.76 -2.42
C GLY A 167 -10.23 0.56 -1.74
N ARG A 168 -9.77 -0.69 -1.80
CA ARG A 168 -8.56 -1.19 -1.15
C ARG A 168 -7.43 -1.26 -2.16
N TRP A 169 -6.32 -0.62 -1.84
CA TRP A 169 -5.09 -0.69 -2.64
C TRP A 169 -4.06 -1.61 -1.97
N LEU A 170 -3.41 -2.49 -2.72
CA LEU A 170 -2.24 -3.26 -2.26
C LEU A 170 -0.99 -2.80 -3.02
N ASP A 171 -0.04 -2.20 -2.31
CA ASP A 171 1.23 -1.73 -2.86
C ASP A 171 2.33 -2.74 -2.54
N LEU A 172 2.61 -3.63 -3.49
CA LEU A 172 3.69 -4.61 -3.39
C LEU A 172 5.02 -3.94 -3.76
N TYR A 173 6.04 -4.16 -2.94
CA TYR A 173 7.33 -3.46 -3.02
C TYR A 173 7.16 -1.95 -2.84
N SER A 174 6.40 -1.56 -1.81
CA SER A 174 5.94 -0.19 -1.61
C SER A 174 7.04 0.85 -1.44
N GLY A 175 8.20 0.47 -0.87
CA GLY A 175 9.34 1.38 -0.67
C GLY A 175 8.95 2.66 0.05
N THR A 176 8.98 3.77 -0.68
CA THR A 176 8.63 5.11 -0.16
C THR A 176 7.13 5.30 0.11
N GLY A 177 6.28 4.38 -0.38
CA GLY A 177 4.83 4.51 -0.41
C GLY A 177 4.30 5.42 -1.50
N SER A 178 5.15 5.88 -2.43
CA SER A 178 4.79 6.88 -3.46
C SER A 178 3.56 6.49 -4.30
N VAL A 179 3.36 5.19 -4.57
CA VAL A 179 2.22 4.71 -5.37
C VAL A 179 0.97 4.58 -4.51
N GLY A 180 1.00 3.87 -3.39
CA GLY A 180 -0.17 3.76 -2.50
C GLY A 180 -0.63 5.11 -1.91
N ILE A 181 0.28 6.04 -1.62
CA ILE A 181 -0.06 7.42 -1.20
C ILE A 181 -0.79 8.17 -2.33
N GLU A 182 -0.34 8.01 -3.58
CA GLU A 182 -1.01 8.61 -4.73
C GLU A 182 -2.43 8.02 -4.90
N ALA A 183 -2.61 6.73 -4.65
CA ALA A 183 -3.91 6.07 -4.69
C ALA A 183 -4.88 6.61 -3.65
N ILE A 184 -4.48 6.70 -2.37
CA ILE A 184 -5.31 7.30 -1.31
C ILE A 184 -5.60 8.77 -1.64
N SER A 185 -4.59 9.52 -2.10
CA SER A 185 -4.75 10.92 -2.51
C SER A 185 -5.85 11.06 -3.58
N ARG A 186 -5.92 10.12 -4.53
CA ARG A 186 -6.88 10.08 -5.65
C ARG A 186 -8.19 9.34 -5.34
N GLY A 187 -8.47 8.96 -4.10
CA GLY A 187 -9.79 8.51 -3.69
C GLY A 187 -9.89 7.09 -3.14
N CYS A 188 -8.82 6.28 -3.18
CA CYS A 188 -8.83 4.99 -2.48
C CYS A 188 -9.07 5.19 -0.98
N SER A 189 -9.78 4.25 -0.37
CA SER A 189 -10.22 4.33 1.02
C SER A 189 -9.14 3.85 1.99
N GLU A 190 -8.39 2.83 1.58
CA GLU A 190 -7.27 2.29 2.32
C GLU A 190 -6.16 1.80 1.39
N ALA A 191 -4.93 1.77 1.89
CA ALA A 191 -3.83 1.10 1.21
C ALA A 191 -3.01 0.21 2.16
N HIS A 192 -2.70 -0.99 1.68
CA HIS A 192 -1.78 -1.94 2.31
C HIS A 192 -0.41 -1.79 1.65
N PHE A 193 0.62 -1.55 2.44
CA PHE A 193 1.99 -1.34 1.96
C PHE A 193 2.86 -2.52 2.40
N VAL A 194 3.42 -3.26 1.45
CA VAL A 194 4.34 -4.38 1.74
C VAL A 194 5.77 -3.90 1.47
N GLU A 195 6.60 -3.87 2.51
CA GLU A 195 7.99 -3.44 2.44
C GLU A 195 8.83 -4.27 3.40
N MET A 196 9.95 -4.80 2.95
CA MET A 196 10.78 -5.69 3.78
C MET A 196 11.81 -4.95 4.61
N ASP A 197 12.25 -3.77 4.18
CA ASP A 197 13.35 -3.04 4.79
C ASP A 197 12.86 -2.22 6.00
N PRO A 198 13.21 -2.60 7.24
CA PRO A 198 12.71 -1.93 8.43
C PRO A 198 13.14 -0.46 8.49
N TRP A 199 14.30 -0.12 7.94
CA TRP A 199 14.78 1.26 7.92
C TRP A 199 13.93 2.12 6.98
N VAL A 200 13.55 1.58 5.81
CA VAL A 200 12.64 2.27 4.88
C VAL A 200 11.27 2.43 5.52
N VAL A 201 10.76 1.39 6.18
CA VAL A 201 9.47 1.45 6.90
C VAL A 201 9.47 2.56 7.95
N SER A 202 10.46 2.60 8.83
CA SER A 202 10.47 3.53 9.96
C SER A 202 10.90 4.96 9.59
N ASN A 203 11.83 5.13 8.66
CA ASN A 203 12.45 6.43 8.36
C ASN A 203 11.92 7.08 7.09
N VAL A 204 11.15 6.37 6.26
CA VAL A 204 10.64 6.90 4.99
C VAL A 204 9.14 6.70 4.83
N LEU A 205 8.68 5.44 4.78
CA LEU A 205 7.28 5.12 4.49
C LEU A 205 6.34 5.70 5.55
N ARG A 206 6.54 5.34 6.83
CA ARG A 206 5.69 5.85 7.92
C ARG A 206 5.73 7.38 8.02
N PRO A 207 6.90 8.05 7.98
CA PRO A 207 6.98 9.51 7.94
C PRO A 207 6.24 10.13 6.75
N ASN A 208 6.29 9.51 5.57
CA ASN A 208 5.52 9.98 4.40
C ASN A 208 4.01 9.85 4.61
N LEU A 209 3.55 8.76 5.22
CA LEU A 209 2.14 8.55 5.55
C LEU A 209 1.64 9.56 6.59
N GLU A 210 2.43 9.83 7.63
CA GLU A 210 2.17 10.89 8.61
C GLU A 210 2.11 12.25 7.91
N TRP A 211 3.15 12.63 7.17
CA TRP A 211 3.24 13.90 6.46
C TRP A 211 2.07 14.14 5.48
N THR A 212 1.65 13.08 4.79
CA THR A 212 0.51 13.16 3.86
C THR A 212 -0.84 13.19 4.59
N GLY A 213 -0.91 12.76 5.84
CA GLY A 213 -2.12 12.66 6.64
C GLY A 213 -2.93 11.39 6.34
N PHE A 214 -2.24 10.34 5.88
CA PHE A 214 -2.87 9.10 5.43
C PHE A 214 -2.52 7.89 6.30
N LEU A 215 -1.85 8.09 7.45
CA LEU A 215 -1.48 7.01 8.34
C LEU A 215 -2.69 6.15 8.77
N ASP A 216 -3.81 6.78 9.10
CA ASP A 216 -5.04 6.07 9.53
C ASP A 216 -5.71 5.26 8.41
N ALA A 217 -5.44 5.61 7.14
CA ALA A 217 -5.92 4.89 5.96
C ALA A 217 -4.90 3.86 5.45
N SER A 218 -3.87 3.55 6.24
CA SER A 218 -2.72 2.75 5.80
C SER A 218 -2.46 1.56 6.71
N VAL A 219 -2.15 0.41 6.12
CA VAL A 219 -1.68 -0.79 6.84
C VAL A 219 -0.28 -1.16 6.31
N ILE A 220 0.73 -1.17 7.18
CA ILE A 220 2.11 -1.51 6.78
C ILE A 220 2.41 -2.97 7.16
N HIS A 221 2.89 -3.73 6.19
CA HIS A 221 3.33 -5.12 6.34
C HIS A 221 4.86 -5.18 6.20
N PRO A 222 5.63 -5.18 7.31
CA PRO A 222 7.09 -5.15 7.30
C PRO A 222 7.69 -6.54 6.97
N VAL A 223 7.37 -7.08 5.80
CA VAL A 223 7.71 -8.43 5.35
C VAL A 223 8.10 -8.43 3.88
N ARG A 224 8.75 -9.51 3.44
CA ARG A 224 8.98 -9.76 2.01
C ARG A 224 7.65 -10.00 1.29
N VAL A 225 7.57 -9.56 0.03
CA VAL A 225 6.37 -9.73 -0.80
C VAL A 225 6.06 -11.21 -1.02
N GLU A 226 7.06 -12.05 -1.23
CA GLU A 226 6.84 -13.49 -1.44
C GLU A 226 6.19 -14.12 -0.21
N THR A 227 6.70 -13.81 0.99
CA THR A 227 6.13 -14.26 2.27
C THR A 227 4.72 -13.68 2.52
N PHE A 228 4.46 -12.44 2.11
CA PHE A 228 3.13 -11.85 2.21
C PHE A 228 2.12 -12.61 1.32
N LEU A 229 2.51 -12.93 0.08
CA LEU A 229 1.66 -13.66 -0.87
C LEU A 229 1.41 -15.11 -0.44
N GLU A 230 2.41 -15.77 0.18
CA GLU A 230 2.23 -17.09 0.80
C GLU A 230 1.20 -17.10 1.93
N GLN A 231 0.99 -15.95 2.57
CA GLN A 231 0.03 -15.76 3.67
C GLN A 231 -1.26 -15.08 3.21
N ALA A 232 -1.48 -14.97 1.90
CA ALA A 232 -2.62 -14.27 1.30
C ALA A 232 -3.98 -14.71 1.88
N ASP A 233 -4.16 -16.00 2.18
CA ASP A 233 -5.40 -16.54 2.76
C ASP A 233 -5.79 -15.87 4.08
N ARG A 234 -4.82 -15.38 4.87
CA ARG A 234 -5.09 -14.66 6.12
C ARG A 234 -5.80 -13.33 5.90
N PHE A 235 -5.66 -12.75 4.71
CA PHE A 235 -6.26 -11.47 4.34
C PHE A 235 -7.50 -11.65 3.45
N ALA A 236 -7.78 -12.87 3.00
CA ALA A 236 -8.91 -13.18 2.12
C ALA A 236 -10.28 -12.88 2.77
N GLY A 237 -10.36 -12.87 4.11
CA GLY A 237 -11.58 -12.52 4.85
C GLY A 237 -12.10 -11.10 4.58
N ASN A 238 -11.25 -10.20 4.08
CA ASN A 238 -11.61 -8.84 3.70
C ASN A 238 -11.97 -8.72 2.21
N GLY A 239 -12.01 -9.85 1.49
CA GLY A 239 -12.17 -9.92 0.05
C GLY A 239 -10.87 -9.59 -0.73
N PRO A 240 -10.92 -9.66 -2.07
CA PRO A 240 -9.82 -9.24 -2.92
C PRO A 240 -9.59 -7.72 -2.83
N PHE A 241 -8.42 -7.28 -3.28
CA PHE A 241 -8.12 -5.85 -3.43
C PHE A 241 -8.70 -5.31 -4.73
N ASP A 242 -9.15 -4.06 -4.72
CA ASP A 242 -9.64 -3.38 -5.92
C ASP A 242 -8.49 -3.03 -6.86
N TYR A 243 -7.34 -2.66 -6.29
CA TYR A 243 -6.15 -2.28 -7.03
C TYR A 243 -4.90 -2.89 -6.40
N ILE A 244 -3.97 -3.32 -7.25
CA ILE A 244 -2.66 -3.85 -6.83
C ILE A 244 -1.57 -3.17 -7.65
N SER A 245 -0.57 -2.57 -7.01
CA SER A 245 0.67 -2.16 -7.67
C SER A 245 1.80 -3.15 -7.42
N VAL A 246 2.58 -3.39 -8.46
CA VAL A 246 3.72 -4.30 -8.48
C VAL A 246 4.90 -3.55 -9.08
N THR A 247 5.75 -2.98 -8.21
CA THR A 247 6.91 -2.17 -8.63
C THR A 247 8.22 -2.73 -8.06
N PRO A 248 8.58 -3.98 -8.42
CA PRO A 248 9.76 -4.62 -7.86
C PRO A 248 11.06 -3.95 -8.34
N PRO A 249 12.14 -4.02 -7.55
CA PRO A 249 13.46 -3.65 -8.02
C PRO A 249 13.89 -4.61 -9.14
N TYR A 250 14.06 -4.07 -10.36
CA TYR A 250 14.12 -4.84 -11.61
C TYR A 250 15.12 -6.02 -11.64
N THR A 251 16.22 -5.94 -10.88
CA THR A 251 17.30 -6.93 -10.89
C THR A 251 17.15 -8.05 -9.86
N GLN A 252 16.14 -7.99 -8.99
CA GLN A 252 16.06 -8.86 -7.81
C GLN A 252 14.83 -9.78 -7.80
N VAL A 253 14.05 -9.81 -8.88
CA VAL A 253 12.77 -10.52 -8.93
C VAL A 253 12.58 -11.28 -10.24
N ASP A 254 12.10 -12.52 -10.14
CA ASP A 254 11.55 -13.29 -11.25
C ASP A 254 10.08 -12.90 -11.46
N TYR A 255 9.81 -12.16 -12.53
CA TYR A 255 8.46 -11.69 -12.86
C TYR A 255 7.51 -12.84 -13.21
N GLY A 256 7.99 -13.93 -13.79
CA GLY A 256 7.16 -15.09 -14.13
C GLY A 256 6.65 -15.76 -12.86
N MET A 257 7.53 -15.98 -11.89
CA MET A 257 7.17 -16.54 -10.58
C MET A 257 6.24 -15.60 -9.80
N LEU A 258 6.60 -14.31 -9.71
CA LEU A 258 5.80 -13.32 -8.99
C LEU A 258 4.39 -13.19 -9.57
N MET A 259 4.27 -13.04 -10.89
CA MET A 259 2.96 -12.93 -11.54
C MET A 259 2.17 -14.24 -11.45
N SER A 260 2.85 -15.40 -11.46
CA SER A 260 2.18 -16.68 -11.19
C SER A 260 1.62 -16.75 -9.76
N GLN A 261 2.34 -16.25 -8.74
CA GLN A 261 1.84 -16.23 -7.37
C GLN A 261 0.64 -15.29 -7.24
N ILE A 262 0.74 -14.08 -7.79
CA ILE A 262 -0.36 -13.10 -7.81
C ILE A 262 -1.59 -13.68 -8.51
N SER A 263 -1.40 -14.34 -9.66
CA SER A 263 -2.52 -14.90 -10.45
C SER A 263 -3.35 -15.96 -9.71
N LYS A 264 -2.76 -16.64 -8.73
CA LYS A 264 -3.39 -17.71 -7.93
C LYS A 264 -3.85 -17.19 -6.56
N SER A 265 -3.55 -15.94 -6.22
CA SER A 265 -3.81 -15.39 -4.91
C SER A 265 -5.30 -15.07 -4.73
N PRO A 266 -5.89 -15.36 -3.56
CA PRO A 266 -7.26 -14.93 -3.24
C PRO A 266 -7.39 -13.40 -3.14
N LEU A 267 -6.27 -12.67 -3.16
CA LEU A 267 -6.24 -11.21 -3.17
C LEU A 267 -6.64 -10.60 -4.51
N VAL A 268 -6.73 -11.41 -5.57
CA VAL A 268 -7.13 -10.99 -6.91
C VAL A 268 -8.55 -11.49 -7.21
N GLY A 269 -9.46 -10.57 -7.51
CA GLY A 269 -10.84 -10.85 -7.89
C GLY A 269 -11.14 -10.42 -9.32
N GLU A 270 -12.35 -10.73 -9.80
CA GLU A 270 -12.79 -10.44 -11.18
C GLU A 270 -12.84 -8.95 -11.53
N ASN A 271 -12.92 -8.08 -10.51
CA ASN A 271 -12.97 -6.63 -10.64
C ASN A 271 -11.65 -5.92 -10.28
N THR A 272 -10.61 -6.68 -9.93
CA THR A 272 -9.31 -6.12 -9.55
C THR A 272 -8.56 -5.53 -10.75
N PHE A 273 -7.86 -4.43 -10.53
CA PHE A 273 -6.85 -3.91 -11.46
C PHE A 273 -5.45 -4.13 -10.92
N ILE A 274 -4.52 -4.59 -11.76
CA ILE A 274 -3.12 -4.79 -11.39
C ILE A 274 -2.25 -3.92 -12.28
N VAL A 275 -1.46 -3.03 -11.67
CA VAL A 275 -0.45 -2.21 -12.34
C VAL A 275 0.92 -2.84 -12.10
N VAL A 276 1.62 -3.17 -13.18
CA VAL A 276 2.95 -3.79 -13.10
C VAL A 276 3.96 -2.96 -13.87
N GLU A 277 5.03 -2.59 -13.18
CA GLU A 277 6.21 -1.98 -13.79
C GLU A 277 7.28 -3.06 -14.00
N TYR A 278 7.83 -3.18 -15.21
CA TYR A 278 8.82 -4.22 -15.54
C TYR A 278 9.80 -3.75 -16.63
N PRO A 279 11.00 -4.36 -16.77
CA PRO A 279 11.98 -3.91 -17.75
C PRO A 279 11.66 -4.39 -19.18
N LEU A 280 12.16 -3.67 -20.19
CA LEU A 280 11.90 -3.91 -21.63
C LEU A 280 12.14 -5.35 -22.13
N ARG A 281 13.03 -6.11 -21.49
CA ARG A 281 13.42 -7.46 -21.91
C ARG A 281 12.78 -8.54 -21.03
N THR A 282 11.54 -8.32 -20.63
CA THR A 282 10.76 -9.28 -19.83
C THR A 282 9.47 -9.58 -20.56
N ASP A 283 9.27 -10.86 -20.86
CA ASP A 283 8.03 -11.32 -21.47
C ASP A 283 6.95 -11.45 -20.39
N MET A 284 5.82 -10.79 -20.62
CA MET A 284 4.69 -10.77 -19.70
C MET A 284 3.47 -11.41 -20.37
N LEU A 285 2.82 -12.34 -19.69
CA LEU A 285 1.62 -13.03 -20.19
C LEU A 285 0.47 -12.06 -20.46
N ASP A 286 -0.43 -12.39 -21.39
CA ASP A 286 -1.59 -11.54 -21.71
C ASP A 286 -2.74 -11.60 -20.69
N SER A 287 -2.58 -12.41 -19.64
CA SER A 287 -3.53 -12.53 -18.54
C SER A 287 -2.82 -12.75 -17.22
N CYS A 288 -3.52 -12.44 -16.13
CA CYS A 288 -3.11 -12.71 -14.76
C CYS A 288 -4.35 -13.18 -13.98
N GLY A 289 -4.45 -14.49 -13.75
CA GLY A 289 -5.63 -15.09 -13.11
C GLY A 289 -6.87 -14.90 -13.97
N CYS A 290 -7.94 -14.34 -13.39
CA CYS A 290 -9.18 -14.00 -14.09
C CYS A 290 -9.10 -12.69 -14.91
N LEU A 291 -7.99 -11.95 -14.81
CA LEU A 291 -7.80 -10.63 -15.44
C LEU A 291 -7.08 -10.73 -16.79
N VAL A 292 -7.37 -9.77 -17.68
CA VAL A 292 -6.73 -9.64 -18.99
C VAL A 292 -5.83 -8.41 -19.03
N LYS A 293 -4.76 -8.45 -19.82
CA LYS A 293 -3.90 -7.29 -20.06
C LYS A 293 -4.67 -6.25 -20.88
N ILE A 294 -5.05 -5.15 -20.25
CA ILE A 294 -5.81 -4.06 -20.89
C ILE A 294 -4.90 -3.02 -21.53
N LYS A 295 -3.67 -2.88 -21.01
CA LYS A 295 -2.69 -1.94 -21.52
C LYS A 295 -1.27 -2.45 -21.27
N ASP A 296 -0.40 -2.14 -22.22
CA ASP A 296 1.04 -2.33 -22.12
C ASP A 296 1.68 -1.13 -22.83
N ARG A 297 2.48 -0.35 -22.10
CA ARG A 297 3.09 0.88 -22.63
C ARG A 297 4.55 0.97 -22.21
N ARG A 298 5.40 1.21 -23.21
CA ARG A 298 6.83 1.47 -23.03
C ARG A 298 7.12 2.90 -22.60
N PHE A 299 8.01 3.05 -21.64
CA PHE A 299 8.60 4.28 -21.14
C PHE A 299 10.13 4.11 -21.08
N GLY A 300 10.82 4.42 -22.18
CA GLY A 300 12.28 4.25 -22.28
C GLY A 300 12.70 2.78 -22.14
N ARG A 301 13.28 2.42 -20.98
CA ARG A 301 13.76 1.07 -20.63
C ARG A 301 12.75 0.25 -19.83
N THR A 302 11.62 0.85 -19.47
CA THR A 302 10.59 0.29 -18.60
C THR A 302 9.31 0.10 -19.41
N HIS A 303 8.53 -0.89 -19.05
CA HIS A 303 7.15 -1.09 -19.46
C HIS A 303 6.22 -0.94 -18.26
N LEU A 304 5.03 -0.45 -18.55
CA LEU A 304 3.91 -0.37 -17.64
C LEU A 304 2.78 -1.19 -18.23
N ALA A 305 2.50 -2.35 -17.64
CA ALA A 305 1.32 -3.13 -17.96
C ALA A 305 0.21 -2.86 -16.93
N ILE A 306 -1.02 -2.89 -17.41
CA ILE A 306 -2.20 -2.91 -16.55
C ILE A 306 -3.04 -4.13 -16.95
N TYR A 307 -3.33 -4.96 -15.97
CA TYR A 307 -4.30 -6.04 -16.04
C TYR A 307 -5.58 -5.58 -15.37
N GLY A 308 -6.71 -6.00 -15.91
CA GLY A 308 -8.00 -5.65 -15.34
C GLY A 308 -9.11 -6.55 -15.85
N PRO A 309 -10.36 -6.25 -15.44
CA PRO A 309 -11.51 -7.04 -15.80
C PRO A 309 -11.71 -7.06 -17.32
N LYS A 310 -12.29 -8.13 -17.85
CA LYS A 310 -12.56 -8.26 -19.30
C LYS A 310 -13.39 -7.09 -19.84
N TRP A 311 -14.33 -6.58 -19.05
CA TRP A 311 -15.17 -5.44 -19.43
C TRP A 311 -14.39 -4.13 -19.59
N ALA A 312 -13.22 -4.00 -18.96
CA ALA A 312 -12.37 -2.81 -19.05
C ALA A 312 -11.45 -2.82 -20.29
N GLN A 313 -11.39 -3.94 -21.01
CA GLN A 313 -10.58 -4.05 -22.23
C GLN A 313 -11.25 -3.25 -23.37
N LYS A 314 -10.57 -2.18 -23.82
CA LYS A 314 -11.01 -1.46 -25.03
C LYS A 314 -10.73 -2.34 -26.26
N LYS A 315 -11.73 -2.53 -27.12
CA LYS A 315 -11.57 -3.21 -28.42
C LYS A 315 -10.42 -2.57 -29.20
N ARG A 316 -9.43 -3.36 -29.63
CA ARG A 316 -8.33 -2.88 -30.47
C ARG A 316 -8.89 -2.46 -31.83
N LYS A 317 -8.37 -1.39 -32.43
CA LYS A 317 -8.78 -0.90 -33.76
C LYS A 317 -8.63 -1.96 -34.87
N SER A 318 -7.82 -3.01 -34.67
CA SER A 318 -7.62 -4.11 -35.62
C SER A 318 -8.88 -4.96 -35.85
N ASP A 319 -9.84 -4.99 -34.92
CA ASP A 319 -11.06 -5.80 -35.06
C ASP A 319 -12.15 -5.09 -35.89
N LYS A 320 -11.98 -3.79 -36.17
CA LYS A 320 -12.92 -3.03 -37.02
C LYS A 320 -12.68 -3.23 -38.52
N THR A 321 -11.52 -3.75 -38.93
CA THR A 321 -11.23 -3.95 -40.36
C THR A 321 -11.83 -5.24 -40.90
N LEU A 322 -12.14 -6.22 -40.04
CA LEU A 322 -12.74 -7.51 -40.44
C LEU A 322 -14.28 -7.51 -40.44
N GLN A 323 -14.92 -6.48 -39.89
CA GLN A 323 -16.40 -6.36 -39.86
C GLN A 323 -16.97 -5.41 -40.92
N ASN A 324 -16.13 -4.77 -41.72
CA ASN A 324 -16.56 -3.83 -42.79
C ASN A 324 -16.38 -4.41 -44.21
N THR A 325 -16.17 -5.73 -44.33
CA THR A 325 -15.97 -6.43 -45.61
C THR A 325 -16.92 -7.63 -45.78
N THR A 326 -18.13 -7.55 -45.25
CA THR A 326 -19.20 -8.53 -45.51
C THR A 326 -20.51 -7.78 -45.70
#